data_AF-A0A956VBT4-F1
#
_entry.id   AF-A0A956VBT4-F1
#
_cell.length_a   1.000
_cell.length_b   1.000
_cell.length_c   1.000
_cell.angle_alpha   90.00
_cell.angle_beta   90.00
_cell.angle_gamma   90.00
#
_symmetry.space_group_name_H-M   'P 1'
#
loop_
_entity.id
_entity.type
_entity.pdbx_description
1 polymer ?
#
loop_
_entity_poly.entity_id
_entity_poly.type
_entity_poly.pdbx_seq_one_letter_code
_entity_poly.pdbx_strand_id
1 'polypeptide(L)'
;MKDHHYDVVIVGAGLAGLMAARTLHKAGQSVLVLEAQNRVGGRTLNTPLSKEQTLPLGGQWLGPGHTLMYALCKELGLRTFSGYNEGDHLLCFGGQRKRVSSTTCAAASLPCQAEAEIHTLTERLEHMSETLMLEAPYLHPQAHIWDHLSFADWLQLETQTKAVQRYFALETKGIFAAEASDLSLLHVLFYLKSNGGFGQLVSTDGGAQQDSIEGGAQLLAQKMAAELAEACRLSAPVRRLEQDGSGVKIGTDGQTFRARRAIVAVPPRLAGQLDFWPPLPGARAALHKQLPMGSVIKVFFVFAEPFWRQEGLSGQVFSSLGPLHTTYDATPAEGSPGVLVGFIEGRDSLQLSSSTPQDRANLLKGNLLAYFGLRAKDALQYLDKVWDEDSWARGGYSAYFAPGQWTQLGPSLCEPIGRIHWAGSETSSFYNGYMEGAVRSGVRAAHEVLAAESGRFVISPMFEANPRNHSQPSSGKGQIREVR
;
A
#
# COMPACT_ATOMS: atom_id res chain seq x y z
N MET A 1 10.63 -34.61 20.94
CA MET A 1 9.92 -33.48 20.27
C MET A 1 9.13 -34.07 19.11
N LYS A 2 7.84 -33.74 18.95
CA LYS A 2 7.07 -34.20 17.79
C LYS A 2 7.54 -33.40 16.57
N ASP A 3 8.16 -34.06 15.60
CA ASP A 3 8.45 -33.45 14.30
C ASP A 3 7.12 -33.26 13.55
N HIS A 4 6.75 -32.02 13.27
CA HIS A 4 5.57 -31.70 12.49
C HIS A 4 5.97 -31.51 11.03
N HIS A 5 5.43 -32.35 10.14
CA HIS A 5 5.73 -32.33 8.71
C HIS A 5 4.55 -31.75 7.93
N TYR A 6 4.82 -30.76 7.09
CA TYR A 6 3.85 -30.10 6.21
C TYR A 6 4.34 -30.15 4.75
N ASP A 7 3.46 -29.87 3.80
CA ASP A 7 3.89 -29.63 2.42
C ASP A 7 4.51 -28.22 2.35
N VAL A 8 3.84 -27.23 2.96
CA VAL A 8 4.28 -25.82 2.91
C VAL A 8 4.13 -25.13 4.26
N VAL A 9 5.20 -24.46 4.70
CA VAL A 9 5.13 -23.50 5.82
C VAL A 9 5.20 -22.07 5.30
N ILE A 10 4.27 -21.22 5.73
CA ILE A 10 4.17 -19.82 5.36
C ILE A 10 4.60 -18.96 6.56
N VAL A 11 5.54 -18.05 6.35
CA VAL A 11 6.03 -17.11 7.36
C VAL A 11 5.32 -15.77 7.20
N GLY A 12 4.48 -15.42 8.17
CA GLY A 12 3.68 -14.19 8.22
C GLY A 12 2.20 -14.39 7.84
N ALA A 13 1.29 -13.94 8.71
CA ALA A 13 -0.16 -13.95 8.51
C ALA A 13 -0.70 -12.55 8.12
N GLY A 14 0.05 -11.83 7.28
CA GLY A 14 -0.50 -10.74 6.48
C GLY A 14 -1.37 -11.25 5.34
N LEU A 15 -1.98 -10.34 4.56
CA LEU A 15 -2.85 -10.71 3.43
C LEU A 15 -2.15 -11.65 2.43
N ALA A 16 -0.87 -11.40 2.11
CA ALA A 16 -0.11 -12.23 1.17
C ALA A 16 0.06 -13.67 1.69
N GLY A 17 0.48 -13.85 2.94
CA GLY A 17 0.71 -15.17 3.51
C GLY A 17 -0.59 -15.96 3.71
N LEU A 18 -1.64 -15.30 4.18
CA LEU A 18 -2.96 -15.93 4.32
C LEU A 18 -3.56 -16.32 2.97
N MET A 19 -3.41 -15.47 1.94
CA MET A 19 -3.87 -15.82 0.60
C MET A 19 -3.06 -16.98 0.01
N ALA A 20 -1.74 -17.02 0.20
CA ALA A 20 -0.92 -18.14 -0.22
C ALA A 20 -1.37 -19.46 0.45
N ALA A 21 -1.57 -19.42 1.77
CA ALA A 21 -2.02 -20.57 2.55
C ALA A 21 -3.40 -21.07 2.10
N ARG A 22 -4.37 -20.17 1.88
CA ARG A 22 -5.70 -20.53 1.37
C ARG A 22 -5.63 -21.16 -0.02
N THR A 23 -4.84 -20.59 -0.94
CA THR A 23 -4.66 -21.14 -2.29
C THR A 23 -4.09 -22.56 -2.25
N LEU A 24 -3.03 -22.77 -1.45
CA LEU A 24 -2.41 -24.09 -1.27
C LEU A 24 -3.34 -25.09 -0.58
N HIS A 25 -4.06 -24.65 0.45
CA HIS A 25 -5.02 -25.49 1.17
C HIS A 25 -6.17 -25.95 0.26
N LYS A 26 -6.74 -25.03 -0.56
CA LYS A 26 -7.74 -25.37 -1.57
C LYS A 26 -7.20 -26.33 -2.64
N ALA A 27 -5.89 -26.32 -2.90
CA ALA A 27 -5.20 -27.28 -3.77
C ALA A 27 -4.84 -28.60 -3.07
N GLY A 28 -5.32 -28.84 -1.85
CA GLY A 28 -5.13 -30.08 -1.09
C GLY A 28 -3.75 -30.22 -0.42
N GLN A 29 -2.95 -29.15 -0.37
CA GLN A 29 -1.67 -29.16 0.34
C GLN A 29 -1.87 -29.02 1.85
N SER A 30 -1.06 -29.73 2.63
CA SER A 30 -0.94 -29.50 4.08
C SER A 30 -0.11 -28.24 4.34
N VAL A 31 -0.72 -27.25 5.00
CA VAL A 31 -0.12 -25.93 5.22
C VAL A 31 -0.01 -25.59 6.71
N LEU A 32 0.96 -24.76 7.04
CA LEU A 32 1.06 -24.09 8.34
C LEU A 32 1.47 -22.64 8.15
N VAL A 33 0.71 -21.70 8.70
CA VAL A 33 1.05 -20.28 8.77
C VAL A 33 1.62 -19.98 10.16
N LEU A 34 2.80 -19.37 10.21
CA LEU A 34 3.46 -18.94 11.43
C LEU A 34 3.49 -17.41 11.48
N GLU A 35 2.80 -16.84 12.46
CA GLU A 35 2.70 -15.40 12.67
C GLU A 35 3.41 -14.99 13.97
N ALA A 36 4.25 -13.97 13.87
CA ALA A 36 5.03 -13.49 15.01
C ALA A 36 4.16 -12.83 16.09
N GLN A 37 3.13 -12.12 15.67
CA GLN A 37 2.22 -11.41 16.58
C GLN A 37 1.13 -12.32 17.14
N ASN A 38 0.45 -11.85 18.17
CA ASN A 38 -0.78 -12.44 18.70
C ASN A 38 -2.04 -12.08 17.87
N ARG A 39 -1.86 -11.62 16.63
CA ARG A 39 -2.93 -11.21 15.70
C ARG A 39 -2.51 -11.47 14.26
N VAL A 40 -3.49 -11.63 13.38
CA VAL A 40 -3.29 -11.60 11.92
C VAL A 40 -3.47 -10.19 11.35
N GLY A 41 -3.10 -10.02 10.09
CA GLY A 41 -3.37 -8.81 9.29
C GLY A 41 -2.13 -8.00 8.93
N GLY A 42 -1.03 -8.14 9.67
CA GLY A 42 0.21 -7.40 9.41
C GLY A 42 -0.04 -5.89 9.38
N ARG A 43 0.18 -5.26 8.22
CA ARG A 43 -0.06 -3.83 7.93
C ARG A 43 -1.55 -3.46 7.77
N THR A 44 -2.46 -4.43 7.82
CA THR A 44 -3.89 -4.18 8.07
C THR A 44 -4.15 -4.36 9.55
N LEU A 45 -4.56 -3.28 10.21
CA LEU A 45 -4.78 -3.23 11.66
C LEU A 45 -6.00 -2.36 11.93
N ASN A 46 -6.95 -2.89 12.68
CA ASN A 46 -8.09 -2.15 13.19
C ASN A 46 -7.86 -1.81 14.67
N THR A 47 -8.44 -0.71 15.12
CA THR A 47 -8.59 -0.34 16.53
C THR A 47 -10.07 -0.09 16.84
N PRO A 48 -10.56 -0.42 18.04
CA PRO A 48 -11.90 0.01 18.46
C PRO A 48 -12.01 1.53 18.49
N LEU A 49 -13.13 2.04 17.98
CA LEU A 49 -13.58 3.43 18.14
C LEU A 49 -14.67 3.51 19.22
N SER A 50 -15.58 2.54 19.19
CA SER A 50 -16.62 2.31 20.20
C SER A 50 -16.75 0.79 20.43
N LYS A 51 -17.81 0.34 21.09
CA LYS A 51 -18.08 -1.09 21.26
C LYS A 51 -18.45 -1.76 19.92
N GLU A 52 -19.07 -1.01 19.02
CA GLU A 52 -19.63 -1.49 17.76
C GLU A 52 -18.82 -1.05 16.52
N GLN A 53 -18.01 0.01 16.63
CA GLN A 53 -17.30 0.60 15.50
C GLN A 53 -15.78 0.51 15.66
N THR A 54 -15.07 0.44 14.53
CA THR A 54 -13.61 0.34 14.46
C THR A 54 -13.01 1.30 13.44
N LEU A 55 -11.77 1.71 13.66
CA LEU A 55 -10.97 2.48 12.71
C LEU A 55 -9.77 1.66 12.20
N PRO A 56 -9.44 1.74 10.90
CA PRO A 56 -8.29 1.05 10.34
C PRO A 56 -7.00 1.86 10.57
N LEU A 57 -6.22 1.54 11.61
CA LEU A 57 -4.88 2.11 11.85
C LEU A 57 -3.86 1.79 10.74
N GLY A 58 -4.13 0.78 9.92
CA GLY A 58 -3.29 0.39 8.78
C GLY A 58 -3.93 0.66 7.42
N GLY A 59 -3.70 -0.27 6.49
CA GLY A 59 -4.36 -0.26 5.17
C GLY A 59 -5.88 -0.20 5.31
N GLN A 60 -6.50 0.66 4.50
CA GLN A 60 -7.92 1.03 4.63
C GLN A 60 -8.67 0.93 3.31
N TRP A 61 -8.08 1.44 2.23
CA TRP A 61 -8.81 1.71 1.01
C TRP A 61 -8.73 0.64 -0.06
N LEU A 62 -9.81 0.58 -0.84
CA LEU A 62 -9.93 -0.13 -2.09
C LEU A 62 -10.28 0.90 -3.18
N GLY A 63 -9.90 0.61 -4.42
CA GLY A 63 -10.18 1.48 -5.55
C GLY A 63 -10.42 0.66 -6.81
N PRO A 64 -10.91 1.29 -7.90
CA PRO A 64 -11.10 0.63 -9.18
C PRO A 64 -9.85 -0.17 -9.60
N GLY A 65 -10.05 -1.36 -10.16
CA GLY A 65 -8.94 -2.23 -10.56
C GLY A 65 -8.34 -3.11 -9.45
N HIS A 66 -8.67 -2.90 -8.16
CA HIS A 66 -8.38 -3.85 -7.07
C HIS A 66 -9.30 -5.10 -7.13
N THR A 67 -9.25 -5.81 -8.26
CA THR A 67 -10.24 -6.84 -8.60
C THR A 67 -10.21 -8.04 -7.65
N LEU A 68 -9.02 -8.48 -7.20
CA LEU A 68 -8.93 -9.59 -6.26
C LEU A 68 -9.43 -9.19 -4.87
N MET A 69 -9.20 -7.95 -4.43
CA MET A 69 -9.71 -7.45 -3.16
C MET A 69 -11.23 -7.39 -3.15
N TYR A 70 -11.88 -6.88 -4.20
CA TYR A 70 -13.34 -6.89 -4.29
C TYR A 70 -13.91 -8.31 -4.35
N ALA A 71 -13.30 -9.19 -5.14
CA ALA A 71 -13.71 -10.60 -5.19
C ALA A 71 -13.58 -11.28 -3.83
N LEU A 72 -12.48 -11.01 -3.11
CA LEU A 72 -12.23 -11.55 -1.78
C LEU A 72 -13.21 -11.01 -0.74
N CYS A 73 -13.56 -9.71 -0.78
CA CYS A 73 -14.60 -9.15 0.08
C CYS A 73 -15.93 -9.87 -0.14
N LYS A 74 -16.33 -10.06 -1.40
CA LYS A 74 -17.55 -10.79 -1.75
C LYS A 74 -17.52 -12.24 -1.27
N GLU A 75 -16.41 -12.96 -1.48
CA GLU A 75 -16.22 -14.35 -1.04
C GLU A 75 -16.38 -14.47 0.49
N LEU A 76 -15.84 -13.52 1.25
CA LEU A 76 -15.82 -13.53 2.71
C LEU A 76 -17.07 -12.89 3.35
N GLY A 77 -18.03 -12.44 2.54
CA GLY A 77 -19.25 -11.77 2.98
C GLY A 77 -18.99 -10.42 3.66
N LEU A 78 -17.99 -9.68 3.19
CA LEU A 78 -17.66 -8.33 3.65
C LEU A 78 -18.27 -7.29 2.70
N ARG A 79 -18.91 -6.27 3.28
CA ARG A 79 -19.46 -5.15 2.52
C ARG A 79 -18.43 -4.04 2.37
N THR A 80 -18.42 -3.43 1.19
CA THR A 80 -17.66 -2.22 0.91
C THR A 80 -18.61 -1.03 0.78
N PHE A 81 -18.13 0.15 1.10
CA PHE A 81 -18.86 1.41 0.94
C PHE A 81 -17.91 2.49 0.41
N SER A 82 -18.44 3.43 -0.36
CA SER A 82 -17.67 4.57 -0.84
C SER A 82 -17.49 5.59 0.28
N GLY A 83 -16.25 6.09 0.41
CA GLY A 83 -15.93 7.15 1.35
C GLY A 83 -16.73 8.42 1.03
N TYR A 84 -17.00 9.23 2.05
CA TYR A 84 -17.61 10.52 1.80
C TYR A 84 -16.62 11.44 1.10
N ASN A 85 -16.97 11.87 -0.12
CA ASN A 85 -16.17 12.79 -0.92
C ASN A 85 -16.99 13.96 -1.49
N GLU A 86 -18.16 14.24 -0.90
CA GLU A 86 -19.06 15.31 -1.35
C GLU A 86 -18.67 16.67 -0.77
N GLY A 87 -18.92 17.74 -1.53
CA GLY A 87 -18.55 19.11 -1.15
C GLY A 87 -17.14 19.50 -1.58
N ASP A 88 -16.68 20.66 -1.13
CA ASP A 88 -15.39 21.18 -1.56
C ASP A 88 -14.22 20.56 -0.79
N HIS A 89 -13.10 20.36 -1.48
CA HIS A 89 -11.79 20.12 -0.87
C HIS A 89 -11.18 21.42 -0.39
N LEU A 90 -10.31 21.34 0.61
CA LEU A 90 -9.51 22.47 1.08
C LEU A 90 -8.07 22.38 0.59
N LEU A 91 -7.63 23.41 -0.12
CA LEU A 91 -6.25 23.53 -0.61
C LEU A 91 -5.52 24.63 0.16
N CYS A 92 -4.42 24.25 0.83
CA CYS A 92 -3.65 25.12 1.71
C CYS A 92 -2.22 25.31 1.17
N PHE A 93 -2.07 26.20 0.17
CA PHE A 93 -0.80 26.46 -0.51
C PHE A 93 -0.41 27.94 -0.45
N GLY A 94 0.90 28.20 -0.29
CA GLY A 94 1.43 29.58 -0.31
C GLY A 94 0.86 30.48 0.78
N GLY A 95 0.43 29.91 1.92
CA GLY A 95 -0.22 30.65 3.01
C GLY A 95 -1.70 31.00 2.77
N GLN A 96 -2.29 30.55 1.65
CA GLN A 96 -3.71 30.74 1.34
C GLN A 96 -4.48 29.43 1.55
N ARG A 97 -5.72 29.56 2.04
CA ARG A 97 -6.71 28.48 2.08
C ARG A 97 -7.78 28.74 1.03
N LYS A 98 -7.99 27.78 0.14
CA LYS A 98 -9.02 27.85 -0.92
C LYS A 98 -9.95 26.63 -0.83
N ARG A 99 -11.23 26.85 -1.14
CA ARG A 99 -12.19 25.77 -1.43
C ARG A 99 -12.13 25.47 -2.93
N VAL A 100 -12.07 24.20 -3.29
CA VAL A 100 -12.19 23.75 -4.69
C VAL A 100 -13.19 22.60 -4.78
N SER A 101 -13.87 22.48 -5.91
CA SER A 101 -14.78 21.35 -6.17
C SER A 101 -14.07 20.02 -5.96
N SER A 102 -14.77 19.01 -5.44
CA SER A 102 -14.20 17.66 -5.27
C SER A 102 -13.80 16.98 -6.58
N THR A 103 -14.32 17.46 -7.70
CA THR A 103 -13.97 16.99 -9.05
C THR A 103 -12.69 17.64 -9.59
N THR A 104 -12.08 18.56 -8.85
CA THR A 104 -10.94 19.37 -9.31
C THR A 104 -9.64 18.88 -8.68
N CYS A 105 -8.63 18.61 -9.51
CA CYS A 105 -7.29 18.23 -9.06
C CYS A 105 -6.65 19.32 -8.19
N ALA A 106 -5.87 18.91 -7.19
CA ALA A 106 -5.16 19.83 -6.29
C ALA A 106 -4.27 20.84 -7.04
N ALA A 107 -3.69 20.43 -8.18
CA ALA A 107 -2.89 21.29 -9.05
C ALA A 107 -3.64 22.54 -9.54
N ALA A 108 -4.97 22.48 -9.68
CA ALA A 108 -5.78 23.61 -10.16
C ALA A 108 -5.91 24.78 -9.16
N SER A 109 -5.41 24.62 -7.93
CA SER A 109 -5.29 25.75 -6.99
C SER A 109 -4.08 26.65 -7.25
N LEU A 110 -3.12 26.15 -8.03
CA LEU A 110 -1.90 26.84 -8.38
C LEU A 110 -2.14 27.80 -9.56
N PRO A 111 -1.24 28.76 -9.82
CA PRO A 111 -1.34 29.58 -11.02
C PRO A 111 -1.39 28.73 -12.29
N CYS A 112 -2.19 29.12 -13.30
CA CYS A 112 -2.44 28.30 -14.50
C CYS A 112 -1.18 27.83 -15.22
N GLN A 113 -0.08 28.60 -15.18
CA GLN A 113 1.21 28.18 -15.73
C GLN A 113 1.80 26.98 -14.98
N ALA A 114 1.76 27.00 -13.65
CA ALA A 114 2.24 25.88 -12.82
C ALA A 114 1.31 24.65 -12.95
N GLU A 115 0.00 24.87 -13.05
CA GLU A 115 -0.96 23.79 -13.32
C GLU A 115 -0.68 23.09 -14.67
N ALA A 116 -0.50 23.86 -15.75
CA ALA A 116 -0.17 23.33 -17.07
C ALA A 116 1.17 22.58 -17.09
N GLU A 117 2.16 23.09 -16.35
CA GLU A 117 3.45 22.44 -16.20
C GLU A 117 3.33 21.12 -15.41
N ILE A 118 2.55 21.07 -14.32
CA ILE A 118 2.26 19.82 -13.60
C ILE A 118 1.60 18.80 -14.51
N HIS A 119 0.62 19.22 -15.31
CA HIS A 119 -0.05 18.34 -16.25
C HIS A 119 0.94 17.77 -17.28
N THR A 120 1.75 18.62 -17.90
CA THR A 120 2.79 18.22 -18.87
C THR A 120 3.78 17.22 -18.27
N LEU A 121 4.26 17.46 -17.04
CA LEU A 121 5.19 16.55 -16.35
C LEU A 121 4.54 15.23 -15.97
N THR A 122 3.27 15.26 -15.56
CA THR A 122 2.49 14.05 -15.26
C THR A 122 2.33 13.20 -16.51
N GLU A 123 1.91 13.78 -17.63
CA GLU A 123 1.80 13.08 -18.93
C GLU A 123 3.14 12.47 -19.36
N ARG A 124 4.25 13.18 -19.12
CA ARG A 124 5.58 12.67 -19.41
C ARG A 124 5.95 11.46 -18.55
N LEU A 125 5.67 11.51 -17.24
CA LEU A 125 5.87 10.36 -16.34
C LEU A 125 5.03 9.15 -16.76
N GLU A 126 3.76 9.39 -17.11
CA GLU A 126 2.86 8.35 -17.62
C GLU A 126 3.43 7.69 -18.87
N HIS A 127 3.81 8.49 -19.88
CA HIS A 127 4.37 7.97 -21.12
C HIS A 127 5.67 7.18 -20.89
N MET A 128 6.56 7.67 -20.01
CA MET A 128 7.78 6.95 -19.63
C MET A 128 7.45 5.64 -18.89
N SER A 129 6.42 5.62 -18.05
CA SER A 129 6.01 4.42 -17.32
C SER A 129 5.46 3.34 -18.26
N GLU A 130 4.70 3.74 -19.29
CA GLU A 130 4.06 2.83 -20.25
C GLU A 130 5.05 1.92 -20.98
N THR A 131 6.30 2.35 -21.16
CA THR A 131 7.34 1.57 -21.85
C THR A 131 7.93 0.44 -21.01
N LEU A 132 7.66 0.40 -19.69
CA LEU A 132 8.22 -0.59 -18.79
C LEU A 132 7.56 -1.97 -18.92
N MET A 133 8.33 -3.04 -18.73
CA MET A 133 7.77 -4.35 -18.38
C MET A 133 7.67 -4.43 -16.85
N LEU A 134 6.47 -4.62 -16.30
CA LEU A 134 6.26 -4.57 -14.84
C LEU A 134 6.98 -5.70 -14.09
N GLU A 135 7.16 -6.84 -14.74
CA GLU A 135 7.84 -8.01 -14.19
C GLU A 135 9.36 -7.82 -14.17
N ALA A 136 9.90 -6.94 -15.02
CA ALA A 136 11.33 -6.73 -15.18
C ALA A 136 11.67 -5.28 -15.58
N PRO A 137 11.32 -4.25 -14.76
CA PRO A 137 11.57 -2.85 -15.11
C PRO A 137 13.06 -2.55 -15.29
N TYR A 138 13.92 -3.30 -14.60
CA TYR A 138 15.38 -3.24 -14.67
C TYR A 138 15.96 -3.67 -16.03
N LEU A 139 15.18 -4.30 -16.92
CA LEU A 139 15.61 -4.65 -18.27
C LEU A 139 15.30 -3.58 -19.32
N HIS A 140 14.61 -2.50 -18.94
CA HIS A 140 14.31 -1.42 -19.88
C HIS A 140 15.62 -0.79 -20.43
N PRO A 141 15.69 -0.39 -21.72
CA PRO A 141 16.91 0.19 -22.30
C PRO A 141 17.44 1.44 -21.57
N GLN A 142 16.54 2.19 -20.91
CA GLN A 142 16.89 3.37 -20.10
C GLN A 142 16.99 3.06 -18.60
N ALA A 143 16.85 1.79 -18.17
CA ALA A 143 16.79 1.43 -16.76
C ALA A 143 18.01 1.93 -15.99
N HIS A 144 19.22 1.81 -16.52
CA HIS A 144 20.42 2.32 -15.86
C HIS A 144 20.35 3.84 -15.59
N ILE A 145 19.84 4.63 -16.53
CA ILE A 145 19.74 6.09 -16.38
C ILE A 145 18.64 6.44 -15.39
N TRP A 146 17.44 5.89 -15.58
CA TRP A 146 16.29 6.16 -14.71
C TRP A 146 16.49 5.64 -13.29
N ASP A 147 17.26 4.57 -13.11
CA ASP A 147 17.52 4.04 -11.79
C ASP A 147 18.54 4.88 -11.02
N HIS A 148 19.54 5.47 -11.68
CA HIS A 148 20.56 6.29 -11.00
C HIS A 148 20.12 7.73 -10.73
N LEU A 149 19.02 8.18 -11.33
CA LEU A 149 18.41 9.47 -11.01
C LEU A 149 17.45 9.31 -9.82
N SER A 150 17.56 10.19 -8.84
CA SER A 150 16.44 10.35 -7.90
C SER A 150 15.27 11.05 -8.58
N PHE A 151 14.05 10.86 -8.07
CA PHE A 151 12.89 11.59 -8.58
C PHE A 151 13.04 13.10 -8.37
N ALA A 152 13.68 13.53 -7.28
CA ALA A 152 14.00 14.94 -7.04
C ALA A 152 14.98 15.49 -8.10
N ASP A 153 16.03 14.74 -8.46
CA ASP A 153 16.98 15.16 -9.50
C ASP A 153 16.28 15.30 -10.86
N TRP A 154 15.41 14.34 -11.19
CA TRP A 154 14.60 14.43 -12.40
C TRP A 154 13.72 15.69 -12.39
N LEU A 155 12.99 15.97 -11.32
CA LEU A 155 12.16 17.18 -11.22
C LEU A 155 12.97 18.48 -11.38
N GLN A 156 14.20 18.53 -10.85
CA GLN A 156 15.07 19.71 -10.99
C GLN A 156 15.56 19.92 -12.43
N LEU A 157 15.74 18.83 -13.19
CA LEU A 157 16.08 18.90 -14.62
C LEU A 157 14.88 19.35 -15.45
N GLU A 158 13.67 18.99 -15.05
CA GLU A 158 12.46 19.25 -15.83
C GLU A 158 11.81 20.60 -15.56
N THR A 159 11.96 21.16 -14.36
CA THR A 159 11.30 22.43 -14.00
C THR A 159 12.12 23.26 -13.02
N GLN A 160 12.09 24.58 -13.18
CA GLN A 160 12.60 25.56 -12.22
C GLN A 160 11.47 26.19 -11.37
N THR A 161 10.22 25.81 -11.62
CA THR A 161 9.06 26.35 -10.92
C THR A 161 8.92 25.71 -9.55
N LYS A 162 9.31 26.44 -8.50
CA LYS A 162 9.29 25.94 -7.10
C LYS A 162 7.91 25.41 -6.65
N ALA A 163 6.82 25.98 -7.13
CA ALA A 163 5.47 25.52 -6.82
C ALA A 163 5.19 24.12 -7.39
N VAL A 164 5.68 23.84 -8.60
CA VAL A 164 5.57 22.54 -9.27
C VAL A 164 6.42 21.50 -8.55
N GLN A 165 7.69 21.83 -8.23
CA GLN A 165 8.55 20.95 -7.45
C GLN A 165 7.95 20.61 -6.07
N ARG A 166 7.35 21.60 -5.40
CA ARG A 166 6.70 21.40 -4.09
C ARG A 166 5.43 20.55 -4.20
N TYR A 167 4.66 20.70 -5.28
CA TYR A 167 3.50 19.86 -5.55
C TYR A 167 3.91 18.39 -5.65
N PHE A 168 4.87 18.07 -6.54
CA PHE A 168 5.35 16.68 -6.69
C PHE A 168 6.00 16.14 -5.42
N ALA A 169 6.71 16.98 -4.65
CA ALA A 169 7.28 16.55 -3.36
C ALA A 169 6.19 16.13 -2.36
N LEU A 170 5.06 16.86 -2.31
CA LEU A 170 3.93 16.52 -1.43
C LEU A 170 3.19 15.27 -1.89
N GLU A 171 2.93 15.14 -3.19
CA GLU A 171 2.35 13.91 -3.76
C GLU A 171 3.27 12.70 -3.54
N THR A 172 4.58 12.89 -3.64
CA THR A 172 5.55 11.83 -3.35
C THR A 172 5.42 11.33 -1.91
N LYS A 173 5.29 12.25 -0.95
CA LYS A 173 5.06 11.88 0.46
C LYS A 173 3.75 11.10 0.60
N GLY A 174 2.67 11.56 -0.01
CA GLY A 174 1.36 10.90 0.00
C GLY A 174 1.37 9.48 -0.57
N ILE A 175 2.13 9.26 -1.63
CA ILE A 175 2.15 7.98 -2.37
C ILE A 175 3.14 6.98 -1.74
N PHE A 176 4.33 7.44 -1.35
CA PHE A 176 5.46 6.58 -0.97
C PHE A 176 5.81 6.64 0.51
N ALA A 177 5.28 7.62 1.24
CA ALA A 177 5.71 7.95 2.61
C ALA A 177 7.23 8.19 2.70
N ALA A 178 7.81 8.79 1.66
CA ALA A 178 9.24 9.04 1.49
C ALA A 178 9.48 10.38 0.77
N GLU A 179 10.73 10.84 0.74
CA GLU A 179 11.09 12.04 -0.02
C GLU A 179 11.39 11.69 -1.48
N ALA A 180 11.14 12.63 -2.40
CA ALA A 180 11.48 12.47 -3.82
C ALA A 180 12.98 12.21 -4.05
N SER A 181 13.86 12.69 -3.16
CA SER A 181 15.29 12.44 -3.21
C SER A 181 15.67 11.01 -2.81
N ASP A 182 14.80 10.30 -2.10
CA ASP A 182 15.06 8.93 -1.63
C ASP A 182 14.67 7.89 -2.69
N LEU A 183 13.89 8.27 -3.71
CA LEU A 183 13.30 7.35 -4.69
C LEU A 183 14.08 7.35 -6.00
N SER A 184 14.43 6.17 -6.48
CA SER A 184 14.81 5.96 -7.88
C SER A 184 13.68 6.41 -8.82
N LEU A 185 13.98 7.17 -9.88
CA LEU A 185 12.98 7.53 -10.88
C LEU A 185 12.40 6.27 -11.53
N LEU A 186 13.22 5.24 -11.78
CA LEU A 186 12.72 3.95 -12.28
C LEU A 186 11.69 3.33 -11.32
N HIS A 187 11.87 3.49 -10.01
CA HIS A 187 10.88 3.03 -9.04
C HIS A 187 9.56 3.81 -9.13
N VAL A 188 9.62 5.14 -9.29
CA VAL A 188 8.42 5.97 -9.49
C VAL A 188 7.67 5.52 -10.75
N LEU A 189 8.36 5.37 -11.88
CA LEU A 189 7.75 4.91 -13.14
C LEU A 189 7.13 3.52 -13.01
N PHE A 190 7.85 2.57 -12.41
CA PHE A 190 7.30 1.23 -12.13
C PHE A 190 6.04 1.33 -11.26
N TYR A 191 6.07 2.11 -10.19
CA TYR A 191 4.97 2.22 -9.24
C TYR A 191 3.73 2.86 -9.87
N LEU A 192 3.90 3.88 -10.72
CA LEU A 192 2.82 4.48 -11.51
C LEU A 192 2.13 3.42 -12.38
N LYS A 193 2.90 2.73 -13.24
CA LYS A 193 2.33 1.70 -14.11
C LYS A 193 1.72 0.54 -13.33
N SER A 194 2.32 0.17 -12.19
CA SER A 194 1.84 -0.92 -11.34
C SER A 194 0.47 -0.61 -10.73
N ASN A 195 0.16 0.66 -10.49
CA ASN A 195 -1.01 1.12 -9.74
C ASN A 195 -2.03 1.90 -10.59
N GLY A 196 -1.94 1.81 -11.92
CA GLY A 196 -2.90 2.40 -12.85
C GLY A 196 -2.73 3.90 -13.12
N GLY A 197 -1.54 4.44 -12.83
CA GLY A 197 -1.14 5.80 -13.16
C GLY A 197 -1.22 6.78 -12.00
N PHE A 198 -0.71 7.98 -12.24
CA PHE A 198 -0.66 9.09 -11.28
C PHE A 198 -2.05 9.50 -10.83
N GLY A 199 -2.98 9.68 -11.79
CA GLY A 199 -4.35 10.08 -11.49
C GLY A 199 -5.07 9.10 -10.55
N GLN A 200 -4.86 7.80 -10.76
CA GLN A 200 -5.44 6.77 -9.90
C GLN A 200 -4.86 6.80 -8.48
N LEU A 201 -3.56 7.08 -8.32
CA LEU A 201 -2.90 7.12 -7.02
C LEU A 201 -3.32 8.30 -6.14
N VAL A 202 -3.69 9.43 -6.72
CA VAL A 202 -3.96 10.68 -5.99
C VAL A 202 -5.45 11.02 -5.83
N SER A 203 -6.34 10.24 -6.45
CA SER A 203 -7.79 10.54 -6.49
C SER A 203 -8.61 9.66 -5.55
N THR A 204 -9.59 10.27 -4.87
CA THR A 204 -10.60 9.53 -4.11
C THR A 204 -11.62 8.89 -5.05
N ASP A 205 -12.41 9.69 -5.76
CA ASP A 205 -13.40 9.17 -6.71
C ASP A 205 -12.71 8.63 -7.96
N GLY A 206 -13.03 7.38 -8.32
CA GLY A 206 -12.39 6.71 -9.45
C GLY A 206 -10.92 6.32 -9.20
N GLY A 207 -10.36 6.58 -8.02
CA GLY A 207 -8.97 6.29 -7.69
C GLY A 207 -8.79 5.32 -6.52
N ALA A 208 -7.58 5.27 -5.99
CA ALA A 208 -7.15 4.24 -5.03
C ALA A 208 -7.80 4.39 -3.64
N GLN A 209 -8.34 5.57 -3.31
CA GLN A 209 -8.93 5.89 -2.01
C GLN A 209 -10.48 5.82 -1.99
N GLN A 210 -11.11 5.32 -3.05
CA GLN A 210 -12.57 5.39 -3.25
C GLN A 210 -13.39 4.69 -2.16
N ASP A 211 -13.09 3.42 -1.90
CA ASP A 211 -13.94 2.54 -1.11
C ASP A 211 -13.23 2.07 0.16
N SER A 212 -14.01 1.74 1.19
CA SER A 212 -13.56 1.14 2.44
C SER A 212 -14.38 -0.10 2.76
N ILE A 213 -13.86 -0.96 3.64
CA ILE A 213 -14.56 -2.16 4.12
C ILE A 213 -15.29 -1.81 5.43
N GLU A 214 -16.58 -2.11 5.52
CA GLU A 214 -17.33 -1.98 6.77
C GLU A 214 -16.68 -2.85 7.86
N GLY A 215 -16.38 -2.25 9.02
CA GLY A 215 -15.65 -2.90 10.11
C GLY A 215 -14.13 -3.04 9.87
N GLY A 216 -13.60 -2.44 8.80
CA GLY A 216 -12.16 -2.26 8.56
C GLY A 216 -11.44 -3.44 7.88
N ALA A 217 -10.35 -3.13 7.17
CA ALA A 217 -9.69 -4.09 6.29
C ALA A 217 -9.01 -5.29 6.99
N GLN A 218 -8.74 -5.21 8.30
CA GLN A 218 -8.19 -6.35 9.05
C GLN A 218 -9.15 -7.55 9.08
N LEU A 219 -10.46 -7.34 8.88
CA LEU A 219 -11.46 -8.42 8.82
C LEU A 219 -11.15 -9.44 7.72
N LEU A 220 -10.54 -9.03 6.61
CA LEU A 220 -10.10 -9.93 5.55
C LEU A 220 -9.14 -10.99 6.10
N ALA A 221 -8.10 -10.54 6.80
CA ALA A 221 -7.11 -11.42 7.40
C ALA A 221 -7.73 -12.32 8.48
N GLN A 222 -8.61 -11.77 9.32
CA GLN A 222 -9.28 -12.54 10.38
C GLN A 222 -10.16 -13.64 9.82
N LYS A 223 -10.99 -13.35 8.81
CA LYS A 223 -11.85 -14.35 8.16
C LYS A 223 -11.04 -15.39 7.40
N MET A 224 -10.00 -14.99 6.68
CA MET A 224 -9.08 -15.92 6.02
C MET A 224 -8.36 -16.85 7.00
N ALA A 225 -7.92 -16.33 8.15
CA ALA A 225 -7.28 -17.14 9.18
C ALA A 225 -8.27 -18.10 9.85
N ALA A 226 -9.53 -17.68 10.07
CA ALA A 226 -10.58 -18.52 10.63
C ALA A 226 -10.86 -19.77 9.76
N GLU A 227 -10.82 -19.64 8.43
CA GLU A 227 -10.94 -20.79 7.51
C GLU A 227 -9.78 -21.79 7.63
N LEU A 228 -8.58 -21.32 8.00
CA LEU A 228 -7.39 -22.16 8.19
C LEU A 228 -7.36 -22.81 9.59
N ALA A 229 -8.16 -22.30 10.54
CA ALA A 229 -8.24 -22.78 11.92
C ALA A 229 -6.85 -23.01 12.54
N GLU A 230 -6.58 -24.23 13.05
CA GLU A 230 -5.33 -24.62 13.72
C GLU A 230 -4.08 -24.57 12.80
N ALA A 231 -4.26 -24.43 11.49
CA ALA A 231 -3.17 -24.23 10.55
C ALA A 231 -2.60 -22.80 10.60
N CYS A 232 -3.23 -21.86 11.31
CA CYS A 232 -2.69 -20.53 11.55
C CYS A 232 -2.25 -20.38 13.02
N ARG A 233 -0.94 -20.34 13.27
CA ARG A 233 -0.37 -20.21 14.61
C ARG A 233 0.16 -18.81 14.85
N LEU A 234 -0.42 -18.16 15.84
CA LEU A 234 -0.03 -16.84 16.34
C LEU A 234 1.07 -16.98 17.39
N SER A 235 1.76 -15.87 17.70
CA SER A 235 2.85 -15.81 18.67
C SER A 235 3.97 -16.82 18.41
N ALA A 236 4.22 -17.11 17.14
CA ALA A 236 5.21 -18.06 16.66
C ALA A 236 6.23 -17.36 15.73
N PRO A 237 7.06 -16.43 16.27
CA PRO A 237 8.05 -15.72 15.47
C PRO A 237 9.06 -16.71 14.90
N VAL A 238 9.14 -16.75 13.57
CA VAL A 238 10.19 -17.50 12.87
C VAL A 238 11.50 -16.76 13.03
N ARG A 239 12.55 -17.49 13.39
CA ARG A 239 13.92 -16.96 13.54
C ARG A 239 14.85 -17.47 12.46
N ARG A 240 14.62 -18.69 11.96
CA ARG A 240 15.58 -19.37 11.09
C ARG A 240 14.89 -20.29 10.08
N LEU A 241 15.42 -20.32 8.86
CA LEU A 241 15.07 -21.27 7.82
C LEU A 241 16.34 -22.00 7.36
N GLU A 242 16.37 -23.31 7.53
CA GLU A 242 17.43 -24.19 7.01
C GLU A 242 16.84 -25.03 5.87
N GLN A 243 17.48 -25.12 4.72
CA GLN A 243 17.00 -25.93 3.60
C GLN A 243 18.09 -26.82 3.00
N ASP A 244 17.67 -27.97 2.49
CA ASP A 244 18.53 -28.93 1.80
C ASP A 244 17.76 -29.63 0.66
N GLY A 245 18.34 -30.71 0.13
CA GLY A 245 17.71 -31.51 -0.93
C GLY A 245 16.37 -32.15 -0.54
N SER A 246 16.07 -32.29 0.75
CA SER A 246 14.88 -32.97 1.27
C SER A 246 13.73 -32.03 1.66
N GLY A 247 14.03 -30.80 2.09
CA GLY A 247 13.00 -29.87 2.54
C GLY A 247 13.54 -28.60 3.17
N VAL A 248 12.69 -27.95 3.95
CA VAL A 248 12.97 -26.76 4.75
C VAL A 248 12.62 -27.06 6.21
N LYS A 249 13.53 -26.71 7.12
CA LYS A 249 13.34 -26.71 8.57
C LYS A 249 13.19 -25.28 9.05
N ILE A 250 12.08 -24.99 9.72
CA ILE A 250 11.68 -23.65 10.16
C ILE A 250 11.74 -23.60 11.68
N GLY A 251 12.65 -22.80 12.22
CA GLY A 251 12.84 -22.60 13.65
C GLY A 251 12.08 -21.38 14.16
N THR A 252 11.33 -21.56 15.23
CA THR A 252 10.72 -20.49 16.07
C THR A 252 11.38 -20.49 17.45
N ASP A 253 10.98 -19.58 18.34
CA ASP A 253 11.53 -19.49 19.69
C ASP A 253 11.33 -20.76 20.54
N GLY A 254 10.31 -21.58 20.27
CA GLY A 254 10.00 -22.77 21.07
C GLY A 254 9.77 -24.07 20.30
N GLN A 255 9.65 -24.00 18.97
CA GLN A 255 9.30 -25.14 18.13
C GLN A 255 10.07 -25.13 16.81
N THR A 256 10.28 -26.32 16.27
CA THR A 256 10.82 -26.53 14.92
C THR A 256 9.78 -27.26 14.08
N PHE A 257 9.62 -26.81 12.85
CA PHE A 257 8.72 -27.39 11.84
C PHE A 257 9.51 -27.87 10.64
N ARG A 258 9.00 -28.86 9.92
CA ARG A 258 9.53 -29.30 8.63
C ARG A 258 8.49 -29.16 7.54
N ALA A 259 8.92 -28.72 6.37
CA ALA A 259 8.09 -28.63 5.19
C ALA A 259 8.87 -29.00 3.91
N ARG A 260 8.17 -29.34 2.83
CA ARG A 260 8.83 -29.53 1.52
C ARG A 260 9.31 -28.19 0.95
N ARG A 261 8.53 -27.13 1.18
CA ARG A 261 8.81 -25.75 0.75
C ARG A 261 8.37 -24.74 1.82
N ALA A 262 8.90 -23.52 1.71
CA ALA A 262 8.47 -22.40 2.54
C ALA A 262 8.11 -21.19 1.68
N ILE A 263 7.12 -20.41 2.12
CA ILE A 263 6.82 -19.08 1.56
C ILE A 263 7.13 -18.05 2.65
N VAL A 264 8.04 -17.12 2.38
CA VAL A 264 8.30 -15.98 3.26
C VAL A 264 7.46 -14.81 2.76
N ALA A 265 6.46 -14.41 3.56
CA ALA A 265 5.45 -13.40 3.22
C ALA A 265 5.50 -12.17 4.16
N VAL A 266 6.71 -11.78 4.56
CA VAL A 266 7.00 -10.59 5.38
C VAL A 266 7.78 -9.56 4.55
N PRO A 267 7.72 -8.25 4.90
CA PRO A 267 8.49 -7.21 4.22
C PRO A 267 9.99 -7.54 4.09
N PRO A 268 10.68 -7.12 3.01
CA PRO A 268 12.10 -7.40 2.81
C PRO A 268 12.99 -7.07 4.02
N ARG A 269 12.73 -5.96 4.70
CA ARG A 269 13.44 -5.52 5.91
C ARG A 269 13.27 -6.48 7.10
N LEU A 270 12.13 -7.15 7.23
CA LEU A 270 11.90 -8.17 8.25
C LEU A 270 12.49 -9.52 7.84
N ALA A 271 12.41 -9.86 6.54
CA ALA A 271 13.05 -11.08 6.03
C ALA A 271 14.57 -11.07 6.30
N GLY A 272 15.22 -9.89 6.27
CA GLY A 272 16.63 -9.74 6.63
C GLY A 272 17.00 -9.98 8.09
N GLN A 273 16.01 -10.16 8.99
CA GLN A 273 16.23 -10.54 10.39
C GLN A 273 16.12 -12.06 10.62
N LEU A 274 15.77 -12.82 9.57
CA LEU A 274 15.74 -14.27 9.61
C LEU A 274 17.13 -14.82 9.29
N ASP A 275 17.54 -15.83 10.04
CA ASP A 275 18.75 -16.59 9.73
C ASP A 275 18.44 -17.60 8.62
N PHE A 276 19.26 -17.63 7.57
CA PHE A 276 19.12 -18.60 6.47
C PHE A 276 20.33 -19.52 6.41
N TRP A 277 20.08 -20.82 6.24
CA TRP A 277 21.12 -21.81 5.97
C TRP A 277 20.74 -22.71 4.78
N PRO A 278 21.59 -22.85 3.75
CA PRO A 278 22.82 -22.08 3.53
C PRO A 278 22.54 -20.56 3.40
N PRO A 279 23.57 -19.70 3.55
CA PRO A 279 23.40 -18.26 3.39
C PRO A 279 22.74 -17.90 2.05
N LEU A 280 21.90 -16.87 2.04
CA LEU A 280 21.26 -16.39 0.81
C LEU A 280 22.31 -15.85 -0.18
N PRO A 281 22.04 -15.92 -1.51
CA PRO A 281 22.86 -15.24 -2.51
C PRO A 281 23.04 -13.75 -2.19
N GLY A 282 24.21 -13.20 -2.54
CA GLY A 282 24.61 -11.84 -2.16
C GLY A 282 23.60 -10.76 -2.53
N ALA A 283 23.02 -10.81 -3.73
CA ALA A 283 22.00 -9.85 -4.17
C ALA A 283 20.72 -9.91 -3.32
N ARG A 284 20.26 -11.11 -2.92
CA ARG A 284 19.10 -11.26 -2.02
C ARG A 284 19.40 -10.75 -0.61
N ALA A 285 20.56 -11.10 -0.07
CA ALA A 285 20.97 -10.62 1.25
C ALA A 285 21.12 -9.08 1.28
N ALA A 286 21.66 -8.50 0.20
CA ALA A 286 21.73 -7.05 0.02
C ALA A 286 20.32 -6.44 -0.06
N LEU A 287 19.40 -7.02 -0.84
CA LEU A 287 18.02 -6.57 -0.95
C LEU A 287 17.34 -6.47 0.43
N HIS A 288 17.45 -7.51 1.25
CA HIS A 288 16.84 -7.49 2.59
C HIS A 288 17.43 -6.43 3.53
N LYS A 289 18.71 -6.11 3.37
CA LYS A 289 19.40 -5.14 4.22
C LYS A 289 19.21 -3.69 3.74
N GLN A 290 19.09 -3.49 2.43
CA GLN A 290 19.25 -2.18 1.81
C GLN A 290 17.94 -1.56 1.31
N LEU A 291 16.87 -2.33 1.13
CA LEU A 291 15.59 -1.75 0.73
C LEU A 291 14.97 -0.97 1.90
N PRO A 292 14.86 0.37 1.81
CA PRO A 292 14.15 1.15 2.81
C PRO A 292 12.65 0.88 2.77
N MET A 293 11.99 1.16 3.89
CA MET A 293 10.54 1.29 3.99
C MET A 293 10.20 2.77 4.05
N GLY A 294 9.04 3.18 3.52
CA GLY A 294 8.50 4.50 3.83
C GLY A 294 8.28 4.67 5.35
N SER A 295 8.08 5.92 5.76
CA SER A 295 7.85 6.32 7.14
C SER A 295 6.52 7.03 7.28
N VAL A 296 5.62 6.52 8.13
CA VAL A 296 4.27 7.07 8.25
C VAL A 296 3.70 6.95 9.67
N ILE A 297 3.10 8.05 10.13
CA ILE A 297 2.17 8.08 11.25
C ILE A 297 0.77 8.31 10.70
N LYS A 298 -0.10 7.32 10.85
CA LYS A 298 -1.52 7.49 10.53
C LYS A 298 -2.24 8.03 11.75
N VAL A 299 -3.01 9.10 11.57
CA VAL A 299 -3.70 9.80 12.67
C VAL A 299 -5.20 9.86 12.42
N PHE A 300 -5.97 9.85 13.50
CA PHE A 300 -7.42 10.05 13.49
C PHE A 300 -7.83 11.10 14.52
N PHE A 301 -8.75 11.96 14.12
CA PHE A 301 -9.41 12.93 15.00
C PHE A 301 -10.91 12.63 15.01
N VAL A 302 -11.45 12.38 16.20
CA VAL A 302 -12.86 12.04 16.40
C VAL A 302 -13.60 13.28 16.91
N PHE A 303 -14.75 13.56 16.35
CA PHE A 303 -15.65 14.66 16.67
C PHE A 303 -17.05 14.11 16.96
N ALA A 304 -17.88 14.88 17.68
CA ALA A 304 -19.26 14.47 17.96
C ALA A 304 -20.06 14.19 16.68
N GLU A 305 -19.82 14.98 15.63
CA GLU A 305 -20.46 14.90 14.32
C GLU A 305 -19.44 15.25 13.23
N PRO A 306 -19.61 14.78 11.98
CA PRO A 306 -18.74 15.14 10.85
C PRO A 306 -19.06 16.56 10.37
N PHE A 307 -18.67 17.53 11.17
CA PHE A 307 -19.12 18.92 11.04
C PHE A 307 -18.77 19.58 9.70
N TRP A 308 -17.66 19.16 9.07
CA TRP A 308 -17.23 19.64 7.76
C TRP A 308 -18.27 19.35 6.67
N ARG A 309 -19.02 18.25 6.78
CA ARG A 309 -20.09 17.92 5.83
C ARG A 309 -21.19 18.98 5.82
N GLN A 310 -21.56 19.50 7.00
CA GLN A 310 -22.55 20.57 7.15
C GLN A 310 -22.08 21.91 6.56
N GLU A 311 -20.76 22.09 6.43
CA GLU A 311 -20.13 23.29 5.85
C GLU A 311 -19.88 23.14 4.34
N GLY A 312 -20.38 22.04 3.75
CA GLY A 312 -20.21 21.71 2.35
C GLY A 312 -18.76 21.38 2.00
N LEU A 313 -18.02 20.76 2.92
CA LEU A 313 -16.65 20.31 2.73
C LEU A 313 -16.57 18.78 2.75
N SER A 314 -15.64 18.22 1.96
CA SER A 314 -15.45 16.76 1.89
C SER A 314 -14.65 16.18 3.06
N GLY A 315 -14.01 17.04 3.87
CA GLY A 315 -12.99 16.62 4.84
C GLY A 315 -11.61 16.39 4.22
N GLN A 316 -11.49 16.48 2.88
CA GLN A 316 -10.22 16.38 2.19
C GLN A 316 -9.43 17.69 2.25
N VAL A 317 -8.18 17.57 2.67
CA VAL A 317 -7.20 18.67 2.64
C VAL A 317 -6.01 18.24 1.82
N PHE A 318 -5.47 19.14 1.00
CA PHE A 318 -4.12 19.03 0.45
C PHE A 318 -3.35 20.31 0.78
N SER A 319 -2.32 20.15 1.59
CA SER A 319 -1.70 21.24 2.33
C SER A 319 -0.20 21.22 2.24
N SER A 320 0.35 22.41 2.02
CA SER A 320 1.77 22.69 2.12
C SER A 320 2.23 23.03 3.56
N LEU A 321 1.27 23.28 4.46
CA LEU A 321 1.49 23.42 5.90
C LEU A 321 1.63 22.02 6.51
N GLY A 322 2.85 21.66 6.90
CA GLY A 322 3.14 20.41 7.59
C GLY A 322 2.85 20.49 9.09
N PRO A 323 2.95 19.35 9.80
CA PRO A 323 3.34 18.04 9.28
C PRO A 323 2.14 17.19 8.79
N LEU A 324 0.92 17.70 8.87
CA LEU A 324 -0.30 17.05 8.36
C LEU A 324 -0.66 17.58 6.97
N HIS A 325 -0.17 16.92 5.92
CA HIS A 325 -0.32 17.41 4.56
C HIS A 325 -1.65 17.01 3.91
N THR A 326 -2.19 15.86 4.29
CA THR A 326 -3.44 15.33 3.76
C THR A 326 -4.39 14.91 4.87
N THR A 327 -5.67 15.15 4.65
CA THR A 327 -6.77 14.59 5.45
C THR A 327 -7.84 14.03 4.55
N TYR A 328 -8.66 13.12 5.08
CA TYR A 328 -9.85 12.57 4.43
C TYR A 328 -10.94 12.35 5.49
N ASP A 329 -12.20 12.32 5.05
CA ASP A 329 -13.28 11.84 5.88
C ASP A 329 -13.16 10.31 6.07
N ALA A 330 -13.12 9.88 7.32
CA ALA A 330 -13.11 8.47 7.73
C ALA A 330 -14.24 8.14 8.71
N THR A 331 -15.30 8.96 8.68
CA THR A 331 -16.53 8.74 9.45
C THR A 331 -17.08 7.35 9.09
N PRO A 332 -17.49 6.55 10.09
CA PRO A 332 -18.08 5.23 9.84
C PRO A 332 -19.30 5.29 8.90
N ALA A 333 -19.65 4.15 8.31
CA ALA A 333 -20.78 4.04 7.38
C ALA A 333 -22.12 4.47 8.00
N GLU A 334 -22.25 4.38 9.33
CA GLU A 334 -23.42 4.86 10.08
C GLU A 334 -23.53 6.40 10.13
N GLY A 335 -22.49 7.14 9.72
CA GLY A 335 -22.48 8.60 9.62
C GLY A 335 -22.08 9.33 10.90
N SER A 336 -21.77 8.62 11.99
CA SER A 336 -21.36 9.18 13.27
C SER A 336 -20.53 8.15 14.07
N PRO A 337 -19.57 8.58 14.93
CA PRO A 337 -19.11 9.96 15.15
C PRO A 337 -18.36 10.48 13.91
N GLY A 338 -18.18 11.81 13.82
CA GLY A 338 -17.36 12.39 12.76
C GLY A 338 -15.90 12.01 12.93
N VAL A 339 -15.24 11.51 11.88
CA VAL A 339 -13.82 11.15 11.95
C VAL A 339 -13.06 11.72 10.76
N LEU A 340 -11.96 12.44 11.05
CA LEU A 340 -10.95 12.78 10.05
C LEU A 340 -9.77 11.82 10.20
N VAL A 341 -9.34 11.24 9.10
CA VAL A 341 -8.05 10.55 9.00
C VAL A 341 -7.03 11.48 8.35
N GLY A 342 -5.76 11.36 8.72
CA GLY A 342 -4.68 12.02 8.01
C GLY A 342 -3.35 11.33 8.23
N PHE A 343 -2.32 11.85 7.56
CA PHE A 343 -1.02 11.20 7.48
C PHE A 343 0.10 12.19 7.75
N ILE A 344 1.09 11.73 8.50
CA ILE A 344 2.39 12.36 8.66
C ILE A 344 3.37 11.42 7.98
N GLU A 345 4.13 11.90 7.01
CA GLU A 345 4.83 11.05 6.04
C GLU A 345 6.29 11.47 5.87
N GLY A 346 7.13 10.53 5.45
CA GLY A 346 8.53 10.80 5.14
C GLY A 346 9.31 11.31 6.36
N ARG A 347 10.11 12.37 6.17
CA ARG A 347 10.95 12.89 7.27
C ARG A 347 10.15 13.49 8.42
N ASP A 348 8.94 14.00 8.16
CA ASP A 348 8.06 14.52 9.23
C ASP A 348 7.63 13.41 10.18
N SER A 349 7.35 12.20 9.66
CA SER A 349 7.03 11.01 10.46
C SER A 349 8.21 10.61 11.34
N LEU A 350 9.41 10.52 10.76
CA LEU A 350 10.62 10.18 11.50
C LEU A 350 10.90 11.17 12.63
N GLN A 351 10.75 12.47 12.35
CA GLN A 351 10.96 13.52 13.36
C GLN A 351 9.97 13.41 14.53
N LEU A 352 8.75 12.97 14.27
CA LEU A 352 7.66 12.89 15.27
C LEU A 352 7.44 11.50 15.87
N SER A 353 8.17 10.48 15.40
CA SER A 353 8.06 9.09 15.86
C SER A 353 8.29 8.99 17.37
N SER A 354 9.35 9.61 17.86
CA SER A 354 9.74 9.62 19.28
C SER A 354 8.88 10.50 20.20
N SER A 355 7.99 11.33 19.63
CA SER A 355 7.09 12.19 20.42
C SER A 355 5.99 11.37 21.09
N THR A 356 5.39 11.89 22.17
CA THR A 356 4.21 11.24 22.75
C THR A 356 2.98 11.47 21.84
N PRO A 357 1.95 10.60 21.89
CA PRO A 357 0.69 10.85 21.18
C PRO A 357 0.06 12.20 21.55
N GLN A 358 0.19 12.63 22.81
CA GLN A 358 -0.35 13.92 23.27
C GLN A 358 0.38 15.11 22.64
N ASP A 359 1.70 15.03 22.49
CA ASP A 359 2.51 16.08 21.85
C ASP A 359 2.19 16.18 20.37
N ARG A 360 2.06 15.03 19.68
CA ARG A 360 1.62 14.99 18.28
C ARG A 360 0.21 15.59 18.14
N ALA A 361 -0.74 15.19 18.98
CA ALA A 361 -2.09 15.76 18.98
C ALA A 361 -2.05 17.29 19.14
N ASN A 362 -1.25 17.79 20.08
CA ASN A 362 -1.12 19.23 20.33
C ASN A 362 -0.50 20.00 19.16
N LEU A 363 0.52 19.42 18.51
CA LEU A 363 1.12 19.99 17.31
C LEU A 363 0.09 20.07 16.18
N LEU A 364 -0.63 18.97 15.93
CA LEU A 364 -1.58 18.85 14.81
C LEU A 364 -2.86 19.67 14.99
N LYS A 365 -3.20 20.10 16.21
CA LYS A 365 -4.27 21.08 16.44
C LYS A 365 -4.05 22.36 15.62
N GLY A 366 -2.80 22.79 15.43
CA GLY A 366 -2.48 23.96 14.61
C GLY A 366 -2.91 23.78 13.15
N ASN A 367 -2.60 22.62 12.56
CA ASN A 367 -3.04 22.25 11.20
C ASN A 367 -4.57 22.21 11.11
N LEU A 368 -5.24 21.52 12.03
CA LEU A 368 -6.69 21.41 12.03
C LEU A 368 -7.40 22.76 12.15
N LEU A 369 -6.89 23.66 13.00
CA LEU A 369 -7.39 25.02 13.13
C LEU A 369 -7.21 25.83 11.84
N ALA A 370 -6.06 25.68 11.19
CA ALA A 370 -5.79 26.33 9.91
C ALA A 370 -6.75 25.84 8.81
N TYR A 371 -7.11 24.56 8.82
CA TYR A 371 -7.98 23.95 7.81
C TYR A 371 -9.45 24.24 8.09
N PHE A 372 -9.95 23.83 9.26
CA PHE A 372 -11.36 23.74 9.59
C PHE A 372 -11.84 24.81 10.60
N GLY A 373 -10.96 25.72 11.03
CA GLY A 373 -11.32 26.80 11.95
C GLY A 373 -11.62 26.32 13.36
N LEU A 374 -12.39 27.10 14.12
CA LEU A 374 -12.56 26.91 15.57
C LEU A 374 -13.28 25.61 15.96
N ARG A 375 -14.16 25.06 15.11
CA ARG A 375 -14.84 23.77 15.37
C ARG A 375 -13.86 22.61 15.48
N ALA A 376 -12.68 22.73 14.89
CA ALA A 376 -11.64 21.72 14.99
C ALA A 376 -11.04 21.60 16.40
N LYS A 377 -11.29 22.57 17.30
CA LYS A 377 -10.88 22.50 18.71
C LYS A 377 -11.65 21.43 19.49
N ASP A 378 -12.83 21.06 19.00
CA ASP A 378 -13.77 20.19 19.71
C ASP A 378 -13.53 18.71 19.40
N ALA A 379 -12.32 18.36 18.95
CA ALA A 379 -11.89 16.98 18.78
C ALA A 379 -11.98 16.26 20.15
N LEU A 380 -12.86 15.27 20.22
CA LEU A 380 -13.13 14.47 21.41
C LEU A 380 -12.02 13.45 21.69
N GLN A 381 -11.39 12.95 20.62
CA GLN A 381 -10.36 11.93 20.73
C GLN A 381 -9.33 12.07 19.61
N TYR A 382 -8.08 11.74 19.97
CA TYR A 382 -6.97 11.55 19.05
C TYR A 382 -6.49 10.11 19.14
N LEU A 383 -6.27 9.48 17.99
CA LEU A 383 -5.69 8.15 17.87
C LEU A 383 -4.59 8.20 16.82
N ASP A 384 -3.50 7.47 17.03
CA ASP A 384 -2.45 7.35 16.02
C ASP A 384 -1.79 5.98 16.00
N LYS A 385 -1.06 5.73 14.91
CA LYS A 385 -0.17 4.59 14.77
C LYS A 385 1.11 5.04 14.08
N VAL A 386 2.21 5.00 14.82
CA VAL A 386 3.57 5.15 14.29
C VAL A 386 4.01 3.81 13.70
N TRP A 387 4.08 3.71 12.37
CA TRP A 387 4.41 2.45 11.70
C TRP A 387 5.91 2.12 11.73
N ASP A 388 6.76 3.13 11.84
CA ASP A 388 8.22 2.98 11.98
C ASP A 388 8.64 2.20 13.23
N GLU A 389 7.91 2.39 14.34
CA GLU A 389 8.17 1.73 15.63
C GLU A 389 7.49 0.35 15.75
N ASP A 390 6.66 -0.04 14.78
CA ASP A 390 6.06 -1.37 14.77
C ASP A 390 7.14 -2.43 14.53
N SER A 391 7.39 -3.27 15.54
CA SER A 391 8.44 -4.29 15.49
C SER A 391 8.29 -5.30 14.34
N TRP A 392 7.07 -5.45 13.81
CA TRP A 392 6.69 -6.42 12.80
C TRP A 392 6.17 -5.76 11.50
N ALA A 393 6.40 -4.45 11.32
CA ALA A 393 6.26 -3.76 10.04
C ALA A 393 7.46 -2.88 9.71
N ARG A 394 7.98 -2.14 10.71
CA ARG A 394 9.17 -1.29 10.65
C ARG A 394 9.12 -0.25 9.52
N GLY A 395 7.97 0.40 9.37
CA GLY A 395 7.68 1.41 8.36
C GLY A 395 6.39 1.11 7.59
N GLY A 396 6.10 1.96 6.61
CA GLY A 396 4.94 1.85 5.72
C GLY A 396 4.96 2.94 4.64
N TYR A 397 4.18 2.85 3.57
CA TYR A 397 3.23 1.79 3.28
C TYR A 397 3.95 0.53 2.78
N SER A 398 4.98 0.71 1.95
CA SER A 398 5.74 -0.35 1.28
C SER A 398 7.24 -0.07 1.30
N ALA A 399 8.04 -1.09 0.98
CA ALA A 399 9.43 -0.88 0.62
C ALA A 399 9.53 -0.22 -0.76
N TYR A 400 10.56 0.59 -0.94
CA TYR A 400 10.86 1.25 -2.21
C TYR A 400 12.33 1.04 -2.60
N PHE A 401 12.65 1.31 -3.86
CA PHE A 401 14.02 1.25 -4.36
C PHE A 401 14.61 2.67 -4.41
N ALA A 402 15.74 2.84 -3.75
CA ALA A 402 16.55 4.04 -3.83
C ALA A 402 17.37 4.07 -5.13
N PRO A 403 17.96 5.22 -5.52
CA PRO A 403 18.74 5.31 -6.75
C PRO A 403 19.83 4.23 -6.87
N GLY A 404 19.85 3.55 -8.02
CA GLY A 404 20.78 2.48 -8.38
C GLY A 404 20.39 1.09 -7.86
N GLN A 405 19.31 0.95 -7.10
CA GLN A 405 18.95 -0.33 -6.47
C GLN A 405 18.16 -1.27 -7.40
N TRP A 406 17.35 -0.77 -8.33
CA TRP A 406 16.54 -1.65 -9.20
C TRP A 406 17.40 -2.52 -10.08
N THR A 407 18.36 -1.92 -10.77
CA THR A 407 19.25 -2.60 -11.72
C THR A 407 20.18 -3.60 -11.03
N GLN A 408 20.48 -3.38 -9.75
CA GLN A 408 21.35 -4.25 -8.95
C GLN A 408 20.58 -5.37 -8.23
N LEU A 409 19.40 -5.06 -7.67
CA LEU A 409 18.69 -5.92 -6.71
C LEU A 409 17.34 -6.41 -7.22
N GLY A 410 16.73 -5.70 -8.16
CA GLY A 410 15.41 -6.02 -8.75
C GLY A 410 15.25 -7.46 -9.23
N PRO A 411 16.23 -8.06 -9.96
CA PRO A 411 16.13 -9.45 -10.39
C PRO A 411 15.91 -10.45 -9.24
N SER A 412 16.45 -10.18 -8.05
CA SER A 412 16.36 -11.06 -6.89
C SER A 412 15.12 -10.80 -6.00
N LEU A 413 14.20 -9.93 -6.42
CA LEU A 413 13.02 -9.56 -5.62
C LEU A 413 12.02 -10.71 -5.45
N CYS A 414 11.74 -11.43 -6.54
CA CYS A 414 10.74 -12.49 -6.56
C CYS A 414 11.33 -13.90 -6.76
N GLU A 415 12.58 -14.01 -7.22
CA GLU A 415 13.23 -15.29 -7.55
C GLU A 415 13.25 -16.25 -6.35
N PRO A 416 12.65 -17.46 -6.48
CA PRO A 416 12.75 -18.49 -5.44
C PRO A 416 14.20 -18.93 -5.23
N ILE A 417 14.59 -19.15 -3.98
CA ILE A 417 15.93 -19.64 -3.62
C ILE A 417 15.78 -21.06 -3.08
N GLY A 418 16.03 -22.03 -3.97
CA GLY A 418 15.83 -23.44 -3.70
C GLY A 418 14.35 -23.75 -3.42
N ARG A 419 14.04 -24.03 -2.16
CA ARG A 419 12.71 -24.40 -1.65
C ARG A 419 12.00 -23.23 -0.95
N ILE A 420 12.61 -22.04 -0.93
CA ILE A 420 12.06 -20.83 -0.32
C ILE A 420 11.52 -19.90 -1.42
N HIS A 421 10.23 -19.59 -1.34
CA HIS A 421 9.51 -18.67 -2.22
C HIS A 421 9.17 -17.38 -1.48
N TRP A 422 8.89 -16.31 -2.24
CA TRP A 422 8.72 -14.97 -1.69
C TRP A 422 7.38 -14.37 -2.08
N ALA A 423 6.62 -13.97 -1.07
CA ALA A 423 5.37 -13.23 -1.22
C ALA A 423 5.44 -11.92 -0.40
N GLY A 424 4.39 -11.12 -0.49
CA GLY A 424 4.35 -9.76 0.08
C GLY A 424 4.07 -8.74 -1.01
N SER A 425 3.41 -7.65 -0.67
CA SER A 425 2.99 -6.61 -1.63
C SER A 425 4.14 -6.05 -2.45
N GLU A 426 5.35 -6.02 -1.88
CA GLU A 426 6.59 -5.61 -2.52
C GLU A 426 6.98 -6.52 -3.70
N THR A 427 6.51 -7.77 -3.73
CA THR A 427 6.85 -8.76 -4.75
C THR A 427 5.75 -8.90 -5.82
N SER A 428 4.79 -7.96 -5.86
CA SER A 428 3.76 -7.92 -6.89
C SER A 428 4.12 -6.92 -7.98
N SER A 429 4.00 -7.33 -9.23
CA SER A 429 4.13 -6.45 -10.40
C SER A 429 2.91 -5.53 -10.57
N PHE A 430 1.75 -5.95 -10.07
CA PHE A 430 0.51 -5.18 -10.11
C PHE A 430 0.11 -4.77 -8.69
N TYR A 431 -0.25 -3.50 -8.53
CA TYR A 431 -0.60 -2.87 -7.27
C TYR A 431 0.47 -3.07 -6.18
N ASN A 432 1.74 -2.89 -6.56
CA ASN A 432 2.86 -2.99 -5.62
C ASN A 432 2.64 -2.05 -4.43
N GLY A 433 2.86 -2.56 -3.22
CA GLY A 433 2.66 -1.81 -1.98
C GLY A 433 1.22 -1.76 -1.45
N TYR A 434 0.22 -2.19 -2.22
CA TYR A 434 -1.19 -2.22 -1.81
C TYR A 434 -1.66 -3.59 -1.30
N MET A 435 -2.84 -3.62 -0.68
CA MET A 435 -3.52 -4.85 -0.27
C MET A 435 -3.78 -5.78 -1.46
N GLU A 436 -4.14 -5.22 -2.62
CA GLU A 436 -4.31 -5.97 -3.88
C GLU A 436 -3.01 -6.67 -4.30
N GLY A 437 -1.88 -5.97 -4.27
CA GLY A 437 -0.57 -6.56 -4.54
C GLY A 437 -0.19 -7.65 -3.54
N ALA A 438 -0.55 -7.49 -2.27
CA ALA A 438 -0.34 -8.54 -1.27
C ALA A 438 -1.10 -9.83 -1.63
N VAL A 439 -2.40 -9.73 -1.93
CA VAL A 439 -3.23 -10.89 -2.33
C VAL A 439 -2.69 -11.53 -3.62
N ARG A 440 -2.35 -10.72 -4.64
CA ARG A 440 -1.76 -11.20 -5.91
C ARG A 440 -0.45 -11.95 -5.68
N SER A 441 0.45 -11.39 -4.88
CA SER A 441 1.74 -12.03 -4.56
C SER A 441 1.56 -13.37 -3.86
N GLY A 442 0.56 -13.48 -2.97
CA GLY A 442 0.26 -14.73 -2.26
C GLY A 442 -0.23 -15.84 -3.20
N VAL A 443 -1.15 -15.50 -4.12
CA VAL A 443 -1.61 -16.41 -5.18
C VAL A 443 -0.45 -16.85 -6.05
N ARG A 444 0.38 -15.90 -6.51
CA ARG A 444 1.56 -16.17 -7.36
C ARG A 444 2.54 -17.13 -6.68
N ALA A 445 2.96 -16.84 -5.44
CA ALA A 445 3.89 -17.70 -4.70
C ALA A 445 3.32 -19.11 -4.42
N ALA A 446 2.02 -19.23 -4.16
CA ALA A 446 1.36 -20.53 -4.05
C ALA A 446 1.44 -21.34 -5.36
N HIS A 447 1.20 -20.71 -6.51
CA HIS A 447 1.31 -21.38 -7.80
C HIS A 447 2.75 -21.79 -8.15
N GLU A 448 3.75 -20.97 -7.81
CA GLU A 448 5.16 -21.35 -7.97
C GLU A 448 5.50 -22.61 -7.17
N VAL A 449 5.01 -22.73 -5.94
CA VAL A 449 5.17 -23.91 -5.09
C VAL A 449 4.53 -25.14 -5.75
N LEU A 450 3.28 -25.05 -6.21
CA LEU A 450 2.58 -26.14 -6.87
C LEU A 450 3.26 -26.58 -8.18
N ALA A 451 3.78 -25.63 -8.96
CA ALA A 451 4.53 -25.89 -10.18
C ALA A 451 5.82 -26.69 -9.88
N ALA A 452 6.56 -26.23 -8.87
CA ALA A 452 7.83 -26.81 -8.51
C ALA A 452 7.71 -28.21 -7.85
N GLU A 453 6.57 -28.53 -7.24
CA GLU A 453 6.27 -29.89 -6.72
C GLU A 453 5.74 -30.84 -7.81
N SER A 454 5.04 -30.32 -8.83
CA SER A 454 4.50 -31.15 -9.92
C SER A 454 5.49 -31.42 -11.05
N GLY A 455 6.68 -30.78 -11.03
CA GLY A 455 7.65 -30.84 -12.12
C GLY A 455 7.15 -30.19 -13.43
N ARG A 456 6.03 -29.44 -13.37
CA ARG A 456 5.43 -28.76 -14.52
C ARG A 456 5.69 -27.27 -14.39
N PHE A 457 6.19 -26.65 -15.47
CA PHE A 457 6.14 -25.20 -15.60
C PHE A 457 4.67 -24.76 -15.63
N VAL A 458 4.24 -24.02 -14.61
CA VAL A 458 2.97 -23.30 -14.65
C VAL A 458 3.28 -21.92 -15.20
N ILE A 459 2.78 -21.64 -16.40
CA ILE A 459 2.61 -20.24 -16.83
C ILE A 459 1.63 -19.65 -15.83
N SER A 460 2.09 -18.72 -14.99
CA SER A 460 1.23 -17.97 -14.07
C SER A 460 -0.02 -17.56 -14.84
N PRO A 461 -1.24 -17.78 -14.32
CA PRO A 461 -2.41 -17.24 -14.98
C PRO A 461 -2.18 -15.73 -15.10
N MET A 462 -1.97 -15.27 -16.33
CA MET A 462 -2.03 -13.85 -16.64
C MET A 462 -3.44 -13.46 -16.26
N PHE A 463 -3.61 -12.85 -15.09
CA PHE A 463 -4.84 -12.14 -14.79
C PHE A 463 -4.97 -11.11 -15.90
N GLU A 464 -6.06 -11.19 -16.66
CA GLU A 464 -6.34 -10.28 -17.76
C GLU A 464 -6.03 -8.85 -17.32
N ALA A 465 -5.15 -8.20 -18.09
CA ALA A 465 -4.83 -6.81 -17.90
C ALA A 465 -6.14 -6.01 -17.92
N ASN A 466 -6.23 -5.09 -16.98
CA ASN A 466 -7.26 -4.06 -16.83
C ASN A 466 -7.99 -3.75 -18.16
N PRO A 467 -9.30 -4.06 -18.32
CA PRO A 467 -10.04 -3.59 -19.47
C PRO A 467 -10.12 -2.07 -19.36
N ARG A 468 -9.28 -1.37 -20.15
CA ARG A 468 -9.32 0.09 -20.26
C ARG A 468 -10.76 0.51 -20.55
N ASN A 469 -11.21 1.54 -19.83
CA ASN A 469 -12.44 2.29 -20.04
C ASN A 469 -12.91 2.28 -21.50
N HIS A 470 -14.00 1.56 -21.78
CA HIS A 470 -14.81 1.90 -22.94
C HIS A 470 -15.43 3.27 -22.67
N SER A 471 -15.07 4.22 -23.54
CA SER A 471 -15.69 5.53 -23.67
C SER A 471 -17.20 5.44 -23.56
N GLN A 472 -17.79 6.37 -22.82
CA GLN A 472 -19.23 6.60 -22.77
C GLN A 472 -19.80 6.69 -24.19
N PRO A 473 -20.97 6.08 -24.48
CA PRO A 473 -21.63 6.29 -25.75
C PRO A 473 -22.16 7.73 -25.81
N SER A 474 -21.64 8.49 -26.77
CA SER A 474 -22.22 9.76 -27.17
C SER A 474 -23.67 9.55 -27.60
N SER A 475 -24.57 10.35 -27.04
CA SER A 475 -25.99 10.36 -27.36
C SER A 475 -26.21 10.91 -28.77
N GLY A 476 -26.10 10.05 -29.78
CA GLY A 476 -26.49 10.34 -31.16
C GLY A 476 -27.99 10.21 -31.35
N LYS A 477 -28.73 11.32 -31.28
CA LYS A 477 -30.09 11.41 -31.82
C LYS A 477 -30.01 11.35 -33.35
N GLY A 478 -30.14 10.16 -33.92
CA GLY A 478 -30.33 9.96 -35.35
C GLY A 478 -31.76 10.35 -35.76
N GLN A 479 -31.91 11.49 -36.43
CA GLN A 479 -33.12 11.83 -37.18
C GLN A 479 -33.19 10.98 -38.44
N ILE A 480 -34.26 10.21 -38.57
CA ILE A 480 -34.67 9.56 -39.81
C ILE A 480 -35.20 10.64 -40.75
N ARG A 481 -34.59 10.78 -41.93
CA ARG A 481 -35.21 11.40 -43.11
C ARG A 481 -35.05 10.45 -44.29
N GLU A 482 -36.15 9.80 -44.65
CA GLU A 482 -36.36 9.27 -45.99
C GLU A 482 -36.58 10.45 -46.95
N VAL A 483 -35.87 10.50 -48.07
CA VAL A 483 -36.42 10.89 -49.37
C VAL A 483 -35.66 10.12 -50.47
N ARG A 484 -36.44 9.67 -51.44
CA ARG A 484 -36.13 8.91 -52.66
C ARG A 484 -34.84 9.24 -53.40
#